data_AF-A0A147JXF9-F1
#
_entry.id   AF-A0A147JXF9-F1
#
_cell.length_a   1.000
_cell.length_b   1.000
_cell.length_c   1.000
_cell.angle_alpha   90.00
_cell.angle_beta   90.00
_cell.angle_gamma   90.00
#
_symmetry.space_group_name_H-M   'P 1'
#
loop_
_entity.id
_entity.type
_entity.pdbx_description
1 polymer ?
#
loop_
_entity_poly.entity_id
_entity_poly.type
_entity_poly.pdbx_seq_one_letter_code
_entity_poly.pdbx_strand_id
1 'polypeptide(L)'
;MTATQLIGKAPCREPVEDTVYAETKFDGRKLLVVKAKGPGGRVGKPGELIKRLITQRKVSRIIMIDAALKLEGDVSGHIIEGVGAAIGGPPTEKYKIEETSVKRKVPLDAILIKESFKEAIRPLNKRLVRAVDVAVERVKQAVRERTKPGDVVIVAGIGNTIGIGQRIEDLPKEFPSPPEKKKDELESDFLPLR
;
A
#
# COMPACT_ATOMS: atom_id res chain seq x y z
N MET A 1 0.12 3.23 -5.58
CA MET A 1 1.28 3.62 -6.42
C MET A 1 2.61 3.06 -5.91
N THR A 2 2.90 3.09 -4.60
CA THR A 2 4.13 2.56 -3.98
C THR A 2 4.49 1.14 -4.44
N ALA A 3 3.53 0.21 -4.38
CA ALA A 3 3.73 -1.15 -4.87
C ALA A 3 4.08 -1.21 -6.37
N THR A 4 3.44 -0.39 -7.21
CA THR A 4 3.75 -0.34 -8.65
C THR A 4 5.19 0.11 -8.91
N GLN A 5 5.72 1.07 -8.15
CA GLN A 5 7.13 1.47 -8.26
C GLN A 5 8.08 0.31 -7.86
N LEU A 6 7.72 -0.45 -6.81
CA LEU A 6 8.50 -1.62 -6.36
C LEU A 6 8.40 -2.83 -7.30
N ILE A 7 7.29 -2.97 -8.03
CA ILE A 7 7.10 -3.96 -9.09
C ILE A 7 7.99 -3.64 -10.29
N GLY A 8 8.11 -2.35 -10.63
CA GLY A 8 8.87 -1.90 -11.80
C GLY A 8 8.26 -2.48 -13.09
N LYS A 9 9.03 -3.29 -13.81
CA LYS A 9 8.61 -3.96 -15.06
C LYS A 9 8.23 -5.43 -14.88
N ALA A 10 8.25 -5.94 -13.64
CA ALA A 10 7.96 -7.36 -13.41
C ALA A 10 6.52 -7.72 -13.79
N PRO A 11 6.28 -8.90 -14.37
CA PRO A 11 4.94 -9.34 -14.71
C PRO A 11 4.11 -9.63 -13.45
N CYS A 12 2.87 -9.14 -13.45
CA CYS A 12 1.91 -9.38 -12.38
C CYS A 12 1.09 -10.64 -12.64
N ARG A 13 0.73 -11.34 -11.57
CA ARG A 13 -0.18 -12.50 -11.57
C ARG A 13 -1.40 -12.21 -10.71
N GLU A 14 -2.55 -12.69 -11.12
CA GLU A 14 -3.84 -12.51 -10.43
C GLU A 14 -4.44 -13.88 -10.03
N PRO A 15 -3.89 -14.54 -8.99
CA PRO A 15 -4.44 -15.82 -8.52
C PRO A 15 -5.72 -15.66 -7.68
N VAL A 16 -6.10 -14.43 -7.36
CA VAL A 16 -7.24 -14.04 -6.55
C VAL A 16 -7.87 -12.80 -7.18
N GLU A 17 -9.20 -12.75 -7.22
CA GLU A 17 -9.99 -11.65 -7.79
C GLU A 17 -9.55 -10.28 -7.29
N ASP A 18 -9.28 -9.37 -8.24
CA ASP A 18 -8.97 -7.95 -8.03
C ASP A 18 -7.74 -7.70 -7.14
N THR A 19 -6.89 -8.70 -6.93
CA THR A 19 -5.60 -8.55 -6.24
C THR A 19 -4.48 -9.27 -6.98
N VAL A 20 -3.44 -8.52 -7.31
CA VAL A 20 -2.28 -9.03 -8.06
C VAL A 20 -1.04 -9.06 -7.19
N TYR A 21 -0.08 -9.90 -7.58
CA TYR A 21 1.29 -9.81 -7.06
C TYR A 21 2.32 -9.93 -8.18
N ALA A 22 3.50 -9.36 -7.95
CA ALA A 22 4.69 -9.62 -8.76
C ALA A 22 5.85 -10.06 -7.87
N GLU A 23 6.82 -10.73 -8.48
CA GLU A 23 8.07 -11.10 -7.80
C GLU A 23 9.20 -10.21 -8.28
N THR A 24 9.87 -9.56 -7.34
CA THR A 24 11.06 -8.74 -7.63
C THR A 24 12.19 -9.10 -6.67
N LYS A 25 13.35 -8.49 -6.88
CA LYS A 25 14.51 -8.65 -6.01
C LYS A 25 14.97 -7.27 -5.55
N PHE A 26 15.37 -7.18 -4.30
CA PHE A 26 15.94 -5.97 -3.73
C PHE A 26 17.00 -6.35 -2.70
N ASP A 27 18.22 -5.86 -2.90
CA ASP A 27 19.34 -6.06 -1.97
C ASP A 27 19.51 -7.53 -1.53
N GLY A 28 19.56 -8.45 -2.50
CA GLY A 28 19.70 -9.89 -2.24
C GLY A 28 18.48 -10.58 -1.60
N ARG A 29 17.34 -9.89 -1.44
CA ARG A 29 16.09 -10.43 -0.89
C ARG A 29 15.04 -10.58 -1.98
N LYS A 30 14.13 -11.54 -1.81
CA LYS A 30 13.01 -11.75 -2.73
C LYS A 30 11.80 -10.97 -2.22
N LEU A 31 11.29 -10.04 -3.02
CA LEU A 31 10.08 -9.30 -2.71
C LEU A 31 8.88 -9.91 -3.42
N LEU A 32 7.83 -10.20 -2.66
CA LEU A 32 6.50 -10.53 -3.19
C LEU A 32 5.65 -9.29 -3.04
N VAL A 33 5.58 -8.49 -4.10
CA VAL A 33 4.88 -7.21 -4.06
C VAL A 33 3.42 -7.45 -4.39
N VAL A 34 2.54 -7.25 -3.42
CA VAL A 34 1.09 -7.44 -3.52
C VAL A 34 0.43 -6.07 -3.68
N LYS A 35 -0.57 -5.96 -4.56
CA LYS A 35 -1.41 -4.76 -4.68
C LYS A 35 -2.82 -5.08 -5.17
N ALA A 36 -3.75 -4.17 -4.92
CA ALA A 36 -5.04 -4.16 -5.60
C ALA A 36 -4.84 -4.05 -7.12
N LYS A 37 -5.70 -4.69 -7.91
CA LYS A 37 -5.66 -4.60 -9.37
C LYS A 37 -6.14 -3.20 -9.80
N GLY A 38 -5.31 -2.51 -10.56
CA GLY A 38 -5.63 -1.20 -11.12
C GLY A 38 -5.77 -1.18 -12.65
N PRO A 39 -6.06 -0.01 -13.24
CA PRO A 39 -6.52 1.18 -12.54
C PRO A 39 -7.94 0.97 -11.99
N GLY A 40 -8.20 1.44 -10.76
CA GLY A 40 -9.53 1.31 -10.13
C GLY A 40 -9.59 1.61 -8.63
N GLY A 41 -10.80 1.75 -8.11
CA GLY A 41 -11.06 1.97 -6.67
C GLY A 41 -11.33 0.69 -5.87
N ARG A 42 -11.32 -0.49 -6.51
CA ARG A 42 -11.55 -1.77 -5.83
C ARG A 42 -10.26 -2.32 -5.25
N VAL A 43 -10.36 -2.89 -4.05
CA VAL A 43 -9.23 -3.49 -3.32
C VAL A 43 -9.07 -4.99 -3.61
N GLY A 44 -10.16 -5.70 -3.87
CA GLY A 44 -10.17 -7.15 -4.09
C GLY A 44 -10.07 -7.95 -2.79
N LYS A 45 -9.34 -9.07 -2.82
CA LYS A 45 -9.17 -10.01 -1.68
C LYS A 45 -7.69 -10.18 -1.29
N PRO A 46 -7.01 -9.13 -0.81
CA PRO A 46 -5.60 -9.19 -0.48
C PRO A 46 -5.26 -10.11 0.70
N GLY A 47 -6.15 -10.26 1.68
CA GLY A 47 -5.94 -11.18 2.79
C GLY A 47 -5.94 -12.64 2.36
N GLU A 48 -6.78 -13.01 1.40
CA GLU A 48 -6.75 -14.34 0.78
C GLU A 48 -5.44 -14.57 0.01
N LEU A 49 -4.98 -13.59 -0.77
CA LEU A 49 -3.73 -13.72 -1.51
C LEU A 49 -2.51 -13.83 -0.58
N ILE A 50 -2.42 -12.95 0.41
CA ILE A 50 -1.32 -12.97 1.39
C ILE A 50 -1.30 -14.32 2.14
N LYS A 51 -2.47 -14.84 2.53
CA LYS A 51 -2.58 -16.16 3.17
C LYS A 51 -2.02 -17.29 2.29
N ARG A 52 -2.33 -17.29 0.99
CA ARG A 52 -1.79 -18.26 0.02
C ARG A 52 -0.27 -18.14 -0.09
N LEU A 53 0.26 -16.92 -0.22
CA LEU A 53 1.69 -16.68 -0.37
C LEU A 53 2.50 -17.13 0.86
N ILE A 54 2.01 -16.83 2.07
CA ILE A 54 2.64 -17.27 3.33
C ILE A 54 2.56 -18.80 3.49
N THR A 55 1.50 -19.44 3.00
CA THR A 55 1.36 -20.90 3.09
C THR A 55 2.30 -21.62 2.13
N GLN A 56 2.55 -21.05 0.96
CA GLN A 56 3.39 -21.65 -0.09
C GLN A 56 4.89 -21.38 0.09
N ARG A 57 5.27 -20.38 0.89
CA ARG A 57 6.64 -19.88 0.98
C ARG A 57 7.00 -19.53 2.41
N LYS A 58 8.26 -19.71 2.77
CA LYS A 58 8.79 -19.22 4.04
C LYS A 58 8.98 -17.70 3.96
N VAL A 59 7.96 -16.96 4.36
CA VAL A 59 7.98 -15.50 4.43
C VAL A 59 8.57 -15.07 5.77
N SER A 60 9.59 -14.22 5.73
CA SER A 60 10.30 -13.75 6.93
C SER A 60 9.66 -12.51 7.55
N ARG A 61 8.96 -11.69 6.75
CA ARG A 61 8.29 -10.46 7.20
C ARG A 61 7.26 -9.98 6.19
N ILE A 62 6.24 -9.26 6.66
CA ILE A 62 5.26 -8.55 5.84
C ILE A 62 5.36 -7.05 6.14
N ILE A 63 5.43 -6.23 5.09
CA ILE A 63 5.40 -4.77 5.19
C ILE A 63 4.16 -4.31 4.41
N MET A 64 3.15 -3.82 5.13
CA MET A 64 1.94 -3.25 4.54
C MET A 64 2.11 -1.76 4.31
N ILE A 65 1.61 -1.30 3.18
CA ILE A 65 1.56 0.10 2.80
C ILE A 65 0.10 0.39 2.44
N ASP A 66 -0.53 1.29 3.17
CA ASP A 66 -1.88 1.77 2.89
C ASP A 66 -1.95 3.27 3.21
N ALA A 67 -3.04 3.88 2.84
CA ALA A 67 -3.45 5.17 3.32
C ALA A 67 -4.05 5.07 4.73
N ALA A 68 -3.83 6.10 5.54
CA ALA A 68 -4.54 6.30 6.79
C ALA A 68 -5.29 7.64 6.74
N LEU A 69 -6.48 7.67 7.31
CA LEU A 69 -7.23 8.91 7.40
C LEU A 69 -6.44 9.94 8.22
N LYS A 70 -6.28 11.13 7.66
CA LYS A 70 -5.67 12.27 8.32
C LYS A 70 -6.65 12.90 9.31
N LEU A 71 -6.14 13.34 10.45
CA LEU A 71 -6.88 14.19 11.36
C LEU A 71 -6.85 15.65 10.88
N GLU A 72 -7.64 16.52 11.49
CA GLU A 72 -7.78 17.93 11.11
C GLU A 72 -6.44 18.69 11.20
N GLY A 73 -5.60 18.33 12.18
CA GLY A 73 -4.25 18.88 12.33
C GLY A 73 -3.19 18.19 11.45
N ASP A 74 -3.51 17.06 10.82
CA ASP A 74 -2.56 16.30 10.00
C ASP A 74 -2.46 16.89 8.59
N VAL A 75 -1.26 16.79 8.01
CA VAL A 75 -0.99 17.17 6.63
C VAL A 75 -1.02 15.93 5.74
N SER A 76 -1.74 15.98 4.61
CA SER A 76 -1.72 14.89 3.63
C SER A 76 -0.30 14.60 3.14
N GLY A 77 0.03 13.33 2.96
CA GLY A 77 1.37 12.87 2.61
C GLY A 77 2.31 12.68 3.81
N HIS A 78 1.87 12.97 5.04
CA HIS A 78 2.65 12.62 6.23
C HIS A 78 2.74 11.08 6.36
N ILE A 79 3.93 10.56 6.64
CA ILE A 79 4.15 9.11 6.75
C ILE A 79 4.29 8.73 8.21
N ILE A 80 3.53 7.72 8.63
CA ILE A 80 3.65 7.11 9.95
C ILE A 80 4.01 5.63 9.81
N GLU A 81 4.75 5.10 10.78
CA GLU A 81 5.10 3.69 10.85
C GLU A 81 4.41 3.05 12.06
N GLY A 82 4.04 1.78 11.93
CA GLY A 82 3.35 1.03 12.97
C GLY A 82 3.48 -0.48 12.80
N VAL A 83 2.72 -1.21 13.60
CA VAL A 83 2.68 -2.68 13.62
C VAL A 83 1.24 -3.13 13.45
N GLY A 84 1.03 -4.23 12.73
CA GLY A 84 -0.30 -4.80 12.47
C GLY A 84 -0.81 -4.55 11.06
N ALA A 85 -1.98 -5.09 10.74
CA ALA A 85 -2.52 -4.99 9.40
C ALA A 85 -3.07 -3.59 9.12
N ALA A 86 -2.50 -2.95 8.10
CA ALA A 86 -2.94 -1.66 7.58
C ALA A 86 -3.76 -1.89 6.31
N ILE A 87 -5.08 -1.97 6.46
CA ILE A 87 -6.01 -2.12 5.34
C ILE A 87 -7.36 -1.45 5.63
N GLY A 88 -7.82 -0.60 4.73
CA GLY A 88 -9.18 -0.08 4.70
C GLY A 88 -10.21 -1.08 4.14
N GLY A 89 -11.49 -0.90 4.49
CA GLY A 89 -12.60 -1.73 3.99
C GLY A 89 -13.12 -2.77 4.98
N PRO A 90 -13.78 -3.84 4.51
CA PRO A 90 -14.39 -4.83 5.38
C PRO A 90 -13.37 -5.50 6.32
N PRO A 91 -13.74 -5.74 7.60
CA PRO A 91 -12.81 -6.27 8.61
C PRO A 91 -12.30 -7.69 8.30
N THR A 92 -12.95 -8.39 7.37
CA THR A 92 -12.63 -9.77 6.98
C THR A 92 -11.22 -9.91 6.39
N GLU A 93 -10.78 -8.97 5.56
CA GLU A 93 -9.45 -9.04 4.95
C GLU A 93 -8.34 -8.72 5.96
N LYS A 94 -8.57 -7.73 6.83
CA LYS A 94 -7.68 -7.42 7.96
C LYS A 94 -7.49 -8.65 8.86
N TYR A 95 -8.60 -9.27 9.27
CA TYR A 95 -8.58 -10.46 10.12
C TYR A 95 -7.78 -11.61 9.49
N LYS A 96 -7.98 -11.91 8.19
CA LYS A 96 -7.24 -12.99 7.51
C LYS A 96 -5.72 -12.76 7.51
N ILE A 97 -5.30 -11.51 7.32
CA ILE A 97 -3.87 -11.14 7.32
C ILE A 97 -3.30 -11.32 8.72
N GLU A 98 -3.95 -10.75 9.73
CA GLU A 98 -3.48 -10.83 11.13
C GLU A 98 -3.48 -12.27 11.62
N GLU A 99 -4.57 -13.01 11.45
CA GLU A 99 -4.68 -14.41 11.85
C GLU A 99 -3.58 -15.27 11.21
N THR A 100 -3.35 -15.13 9.91
CA THR A 100 -2.33 -15.92 9.20
C THR A 100 -0.92 -15.52 9.63
N SER A 101 -0.66 -14.22 9.80
CA SER A 101 0.65 -13.72 10.25
C SER A 101 1.01 -14.25 11.63
N VAL A 102 0.06 -14.24 12.58
CA VAL A 102 0.23 -14.76 13.93
C VAL A 102 0.44 -16.28 13.92
N LYS A 103 -0.41 -17.05 13.22
CA LYS A 103 -0.28 -18.51 13.12
C LYS A 103 1.08 -18.94 12.55
N ARG A 104 1.65 -18.14 11.65
CA ARG A 104 2.92 -18.42 10.98
C ARG A 104 4.11 -17.71 11.61
N LYS A 105 3.90 -16.94 12.69
CA LYS A 105 4.89 -16.14 13.40
C LYS A 105 5.67 -15.19 12.48
N VAL A 106 4.97 -14.59 11.52
CA VAL A 106 5.53 -13.63 10.57
C VAL A 106 5.26 -12.22 11.07
N PRO A 107 6.28 -11.41 11.38
CA PRO A 107 6.10 -10.02 11.79
C PRO A 107 5.39 -9.20 10.71
N LEU A 108 4.50 -8.30 11.15
CA LEU A 108 3.64 -7.48 10.30
C LEU A 108 3.86 -6.02 10.63
N ASP A 109 4.54 -5.32 9.74
CA ASP A 109 4.83 -3.89 9.85
C ASP A 109 3.88 -3.09 8.95
N ALA A 110 3.58 -1.85 9.33
CA ALA A 110 2.75 -0.92 8.56
C ALA A 110 3.50 0.39 8.29
N ILE A 111 3.42 0.87 7.05
CA ILE A 111 3.87 2.20 6.61
C ILE A 111 2.65 2.90 6.03
N LEU A 112 2.12 3.88 6.73
CA LEU A 112 0.86 4.54 6.38
C LEU A 112 1.13 5.94 5.84
N ILE A 113 0.44 6.29 4.74
CA ILE A 113 0.45 7.64 4.18
C ILE A 113 -0.85 8.33 4.60
N LYS A 114 -0.75 9.44 5.33
CA LYS A 114 -1.91 10.23 5.77
C LYS A 114 -2.58 10.91 4.57
N GLU A 115 -3.88 10.77 4.43
CA GLU A 115 -4.67 11.48 3.41
C GLU A 115 -6.10 11.75 3.90
N SER A 116 -6.79 12.69 3.26
CA SER A 116 -8.21 12.95 3.49
C SER A 116 -9.10 11.88 2.85
N PHE A 117 -10.35 11.78 3.30
CA PHE A 117 -11.32 10.90 2.64
C PHE A 117 -11.52 11.27 1.16
N LYS A 118 -11.53 12.57 0.84
CA LYS A 118 -11.65 13.07 -0.54
C LYS A 118 -10.47 12.65 -1.42
N GLU A 119 -9.26 12.62 -0.88
CA GLU A 119 -8.07 12.14 -1.57
C GLU A 119 -8.10 10.63 -1.81
N ALA A 120 -8.59 9.85 -0.82
CA ALA A 120 -8.66 8.39 -0.88
C ALA A 120 -9.55 7.85 -2.02
N ILE A 121 -10.54 8.64 -2.47
CA ILE A 121 -11.49 8.25 -3.52
C ILE A 121 -11.23 8.94 -4.88
N ARG A 122 -10.09 9.61 -5.05
CA ARG A 122 -9.72 10.38 -6.26
C ARG A 122 -8.36 9.95 -6.82
N PRO A 123 -8.01 10.30 -8.08
CA PRO A 123 -6.63 10.13 -8.54
C PRO A 123 -5.64 10.82 -7.58
N LEU A 124 -4.46 10.21 -7.38
CA LEU A 124 -3.41 10.76 -6.52
C LEU A 124 -2.99 12.16 -6.98
N ASN A 125 -2.82 13.09 -6.05
CA ASN A 125 -2.32 14.43 -6.36
C ASN A 125 -0.78 14.51 -6.19
N LYS A 126 -0.17 15.59 -6.69
CA LYS A 126 1.30 15.80 -6.61
C LYS A 126 1.88 15.77 -5.18
N ARG A 127 1.09 16.08 -4.14
CA ARG A 127 1.54 16.00 -2.73
C ARG A 127 1.67 14.53 -2.32
N LEU A 128 0.66 13.72 -2.60
CA LEU A 128 0.67 12.29 -2.30
C LEU A 128 1.69 11.51 -3.13
N VAL A 129 1.90 11.89 -4.38
CA VAL A 129 2.96 11.28 -5.22
C VAL A 129 4.35 11.47 -4.60
N ARG A 130 4.67 12.67 -4.12
CA ARG A 130 5.94 12.90 -3.40
C ARG A 130 6.04 12.07 -2.12
N ALA A 131 4.94 11.90 -1.40
CA ALA A 131 4.91 11.01 -0.23
C ALA A 131 5.09 9.54 -0.61
N VAL A 132 4.60 9.10 -1.77
CA VAL A 132 4.82 7.75 -2.28
C VAL A 132 6.31 7.49 -2.51
N ASP A 133 7.06 8.43 -3.08
CA ASP A 133 8.50 8.27 -3.29
C ASP A 133 9.25 8.09 -1.96
N VAL A 134 8.88 8.89 -0.95
CA VAL A 134 9.42 8.74 0.41
C VAL A 134 9.01 7.39 1.01
N ALA A 135 7.77 6.95 0.82
CA ALA A 135 7.29 5.66 1.30
C ALA A 135 8.03 4.47 0.65
N VAL A 136 8.39 4.56 -0.63
CA VAL A 136 9.24 3.55 -1.29
C VAL A 136 10.60 3.45 -0.60
N GLU A 137 11.23 4.58 -0.28
CA GLU A 137 12.50 4.57 0.44
C GLU A 137 12.35 4.03 1.87
N ARG A 138 11.26 4.36 2.58
CA ARG A 138 10.95 3.76 3.89
C ARG A 138 10.78 2.24 3.82
N VAL A 139 10.10 1.73 2.80
CA VAL A 139 9.96 0.28 2.58
C VAL A 139 11.32 -0.34 2.35
N LYS A 140 12.14 0.24 1.46
CA LYS A 140 13.50 -0.25 1.19
C LYS A 140 14.35 -0.27 2.46
N GLN A 141 14.29 0.78 3.27
CA GLN A 141 14.97 0.87 4.55
C GLN A 141 14.49 -0.23 5.52
N ALA A 142 13.18 -0.37 5.71
CA ALA A 142 12.59 -1.40 6.57
C ALA A 142 12.98 -2.82 6.12
N VAL A 143 13.03 -3.08 4.81
CA VAL A 143 13.53 -4.36 4.27
C VAL A 143 14.99 -4.58 4.65
N ARG A 144 15.88 -3.58 4.51
CA ARG A 144 17.30 -3.73 4.86
C ARG A 144 17.51 -3.97 6.35
N GLU A 145 16.85 -3.19 7.19
CA GLU A 145 17.06 -3.19 8.64
C GLU A 145 16.42 -4.38 9.34
N ARG A 146 15.29 -4.87 8.84
CA ARG A 146 14.44 -5.83 9.55
C ARG A 146 14.48 -7.24 8.95
N THR A 147 15.27 -7.46 7.89
CA THR A 147 15.41 -8.76 7.19
C THR A 147 16.84 -8.99 6.71
N LYS A 148 17.17 -10.23 6.36
CA LYS A 148 18.51 -10.65 5.92
C LYS A 148 18.52 -11.02 4.42
N PRO A 149 19.66 -10.89 3.73
CA PRO A 149 19.80 -11.43 2.37
C PRO A 149 19.35 -12.91 2.30
N GLY A 150 18.65 -13.27 1.22
CA GLY A 150 18.01 -14.58 1.07
C GLY A 150 16.58 -14.67 1.64
N ASP A 151 16.14 -13.73 2.46
CA ASP A 151 14.77 -13.70 2.96
C ASP A 151 13.74 -13.43 1.85
N VAL A 152 12.53 -13.96 2.07
CA VAL A 152 11.34 -13.63 1.29
C VAL A 152 10.48 -12.67 2.09
N VAL A 153 10.20 -11.51 1.51
CA VAL A 153 9.42 -10.43 2.15
C VAL A 153 8.18 -10.16 1.32
N ILE A 154 7.01 -10.11 1.97
CA ILE A 154 5.80 -9.60 1.32
C ILE A 154 5.77 -8.09 1.52
N VAL A 155 5.63 -7.34 0.42
CA VAL A 155 5.35 -5.91 0.47
C VAL A 155 3.97 -5.69 -0.10
N ALA A 156 2.99 -5.35 0.73
CA ALA A 156 1.59 -5.24 0.33
C ALA A 156 1.16 -3.77 0.25
N GLY A 157 1.10 -3.21 -0.95
CA GLY A 157 0.53 -1.89 -1.21
C GLY A 157 -0.95 -2.01 -1.54
N ILE A 158 -1.79 -2.05 -0.51
CA ILE A 158 -3.24 -2.13 -0.63
C ILE A 158 -3.75 -0.72 -0.48
N GLY A 159 -4.44 -0.18 -1.47
CA GLY A 159 -4.91 1.20 -1.43
C GLY A 159 -5.43 1.63 -2.77
N ASN A 160 -5.76 2.92 -2.88
CA ASN A 160 -6.31 3.50 -4.08
C ASN A 160 -5.41 3.29 -5.31
N THR A 161 -5.99 2.70 -6.36
CA THR A 161 -5.33 2.51 -7.66
C THR A 161 -6.02 3.27 -8.80
N ILE A 162 -6.85 4.27 -8.51
CA ILE A 162 -7.48 5.11 -9.53
C ILE A 162 -6.38 5.78 -10.35
N GLY A 163 -6.34 5.46 -11.64
CA GLY A 163 -5.30 5.92 -12.57
C GLY A 163 -3.94 5.23 -12.42
N ILE A 164 -3.78 4.21 -11.58
CA ILE A 164 -2.50 3.52 -11.32
C ILE A 164 -2.56 2.07 -11.81
N GLY A 165 -1.91 1.78 -12.94
CA GLY A 165 -1.80 0.41 -13.47
C GLY A 165 -0.82 -0.49 -12.69
N GLN A 166 -0.49 -1.65 -13.27
CA GLN A 166 0.24 -2.72 -12.61
C GLN A 166 1.73 -2.45 -12.58
N ARG A 167 2.26 -1.94 -13.68
CA ARG A 167 3.69 -1.76 -13.93
C ARG A 167 4.03 -0.28 -13.99
N ILE A 168 5.32 0.02 -13.89
CA ILE A 168 5.82 1.40 -13.86
C ILE A 168 5.50 2.17 -15.15
N GLU A 169 5.40 1.47 -16.28
CA GLU A 169 5.01 2.04 -17.59
C GLU A 169 3.52 2.42 -17.65
N ASP A 170 2.70 1.84 -16.77
CA ASP A 170 1.27 2.11 -16.70
C ASP A 170 0.96 3.31 -15.76
N LEU A 171 1.99 4.00 -15.24
CA LEU A 171 1.82 5.17 -14.38
C LEU A 171 1.48 6.43 -15.20
N PRO A 172 0.58 7.31 -14.70
CA PRO A 172 0.32 8.60 -15.32
C PRO A 172 1.59 9.45 -15.40
N LYS A 173 1.75 10.16 -16.52
CA LYS A 173 2.85 11.13 -16.69
C LYS A 173 2.63 12.39 -15.85
N GLU A 174 1.36 12.73 -15.61
CA GLU A 174 0.96 13.91 -14.87
C GLU A 174 -0.05 13.55 -13.78
N PHE A 175 0.03 14.28 -12.67
CA PHE A 175 -0.87 14.16 -11.54
C PHE A 175 -1.49 15.52 -11.23
N PRO A 176 -2.77 15.56 -10.82
CA PRO A 176 -3.45 16.80 -10.48
C PRO A 176 -2.75 17.54 -9.34
N SER A 177 -2.88 18.86 -9.35
CA SER A 177 -2.44 19.69 -8.23
C SER A 177 -3.22 19.32 -6.95
N PRO A 178 -2.60 19.43 -5.76
CA PRO A 178 -3.32 19.24 -4.51
C PRO A 178 -4.47 20.25 -4.39
N PRO A 179 -5.57 19.91 -3.72
CA PRO A 179 -6.64 20.86 -3.45
C PRO A 179 -6.09 22.10 -2.71
N GLU A 180 -6.58 23.29 -3.08
CA GLU A 180 -6.15 24.56 -2.49
C GLU A 180 -6.54 24.61 -1.01
N LYS A 181 -5.58 24.97 -0.15
CA LYS A 181 -5.86 25.30 1.25
C LYS A 181 -6.45 26.70 1.31
N LYS A 182 -7.74 26.84 1.60
CA LYS A 182 -8.28 28.12 2.07
C LYS A 182 -7.73 28.38 3.47
N LYS A 183 -7.09 29.55 3.67
CA LYS A 183 -6.29 29.89 4.86
C LYS A 183 -7.05 29.79 6.20
N ASP A 184 -8.39 29.83 6.18
CA ASP A 184 -9.24 29.86 7.38
C ASP A 184 -10.31 28.74 7.40
N GLU A 185 -10.26 27.78 6.46
CA GLU A 185 -11.15 26.61 6.51
C GLU A 185 -10.39 25.42 7.11
N LEU A 186 -10.90 24.90 8.24
CA LEU A 186 -10.59 23.53 8.65
C LEU A 186 -10.90 22.62 7.46
N GLU A 187 -9.94 21.80 7.03
CA GLU A 187 -10.17 20.77 6.01
C GLU A 187 -11.15 19.74 6.59
N SER A 188 -12.45 20.04 6.43
CA SER A 188 -13.53 19.20 6.88
C SER A 188 -13.83 18.15 5.81
N ASP A 189 -13.79 16.89 6.25
CA ASP A 189 -14.24 15.74 5.48
C ASP A 189 -15.76 15.54 5.55
N PHE A 190 -16.53 16.52 6.09
CA PHE A 190 -17.99 16.50 6.00
C PHE A 190 -18.42 16.36 4.54
N LEU A 191 -19.01 15.21 4.23
CA LEU A 191 -19.88 15.07 3.08
C LEU A 191 -21.18 15.80 3.44
N PRO A 192 -21.67 16.73 2.61
CA PRO A 192 -23.02 17.23 2.79
C PRO A 192 -23.95 16.02 2.63
N LEU A 193 -24.52 15.58 3.75
CA LEU A 193 -25.65 14.65 3.74
C LEU A 193 -26.76 15.38 2.97
N ARG A 194 -27.01 14.92 1.75
CA ARG A 194 -28.20 15.29 0.99
C ARG A 194 -29.31 14.31 1.32
#